data_AF-A0A3D3R620-F1
#
_entry.id   AF-A0A3D3R620-F1
#
_cell.length_a   1.000
_cell.length_b   1.000
_cell.length_c   1.000
_cell.angle_alpha   90.00
_cell.angle_beta   90.00
_cell.angle_gamma   90.00
#
_symmetry.space_group_name_H-M   'P 1'
#
loop_
_entity.id
_entity.type
_entity.pdbx_description
1 polymer ?
#
loop_
_entity_poly.entity_id
_entity_poly.type
_entity_poly.pdbx_seq_one_letter_code
_entity_poly.pdbx_strand_id
1 'polypeptide(L)'
;MKNKSLLLLLFLALVTMISLEARLMSAAEINSKENVSLAMRKSSEYFRNKLAVHGGYVYYYSLDLRERWGEGKAGPDQIWVQPPGTPTVGLAYLSAYKATGDSFYLDAATDAALALIYGQLKSGGWTNSVEFNPKSRLTAAYRNGKGRGRNNSTLDDGISQSAIRLLIHVDQAHQFQNQKIHEAAEIALNALLAAQFPVGAFPQVWTEPVNKVAPKAGNFPEYDWRTEGRIKNYWDYYTLNDGLAGYVSTVLIEAYEIYQDPRYQQAVF
;
A
#
# COMPACT_ATOMS: atom_id res chain seq x y z
N MET A 1 4.80 46.11 -51.78
CA MET A 1 4.68 44.63 -51.82
C MET A 1 5.97 43.87 -51.47
N LYS A 2 7.19 44.41 -51.66
CA LYS A 2 8.44 43.67 -51.39
C LYS A 2 8.75 43.40 -49.89
N ASN A 3 8.35 44.27 -48.95
CA ASN A 3 8.65 44.07 -47.52
C ASN A 3 7.83 42.99 -46.80
N LYS A 4 6.61 42.67 -47.27
CA LYS A 4 5.75 41.67 -46.60
C LYS A 4 6.22 40.24 -46.85
N SER A 5 6.80 39.95 -48.02
CA SER A 5 7.39 38.65 -48.33
C SER A 5 8.63 38.36 -47.50
N LEU A 6 9.48 39.37 -47.26
CA LEU A 6 10.70 39.19 -46.46
C LEU A 6 10.38 38.95 -44.97
N LEU A 7 9.39 39.67 -44.42
CA LEU A 7 8.88 39.41 -43.07
C LEU A 7 8.25 38.02 -42.93
N LEU A 8 7.49 37.56 -43.93
CA LEU A 8 6.87 36.23 -43.91
C LEU A 8 7.92 35.11 -43.99
N LEU A 9 8.98 35.30 -44.77
CA LEU A 9 10.12 34.36 -44.87
C LEU A 9 10.95 34.30 -43.59
N LEU A 10 11.19 35.46 -42.95
CA LEU A 10 11.87 35.52 -41.64
C LEU A 10 11.00 34.89 -40.53
N PHE A 11 9.69 35.06 -40.58
CA PHE A 11 8.76 34.43 -39.63
C PHE A 11 8.68 32.91 -39.84
N LEU A 12 8.67 32.43 -41.09
CA LEU A 12 8.74 31.00 -41.40
C LEU A 12 10.09 30.38 -40.98
N ALA A 13 11.20 31.10 -41.16
CA ALA A 13 12.53 30.67 -40.73
C ALA A 13 12.63 30.61 -39.20
N LEU A 14 12.01 31.55 -38.48
CA LEU A 14 11.97 31.56 -37.02
C LEU A 14 11.08 30.44 -36.47
N VAL A 15 9.91 30.22 -37.08
CA VAL A 15 9.00 29.11 -36.71
C VAL A 15 9.63 27.75 -37.00
N THR A 16 10.42 27.61 -38.07
CA THR A 16 11.16 26.37 -38.39
C THR A 16 12.36 26.15 -37.48
N MET A 17 13.06 27.20 -37.02
CA MET A 17 14.12 27.07 -36.00
C MET A 17 13.55 26.66 -34.63
N ILE A 18 12.44 27.28 -34.19
CA ILE A 18 11.77 26.94 -32.92
C ILE A 18 11.22 25.51 -32.94
N SER A 19 10.77 25.02 -34.11
CA SER A 19 10.27 23.63 -34.23
C SER A 19 11.35 22.57 -34.45
N LEU A 20 12.61 22.98 -34.70
CA LEU A 20 13.76 22.07 -34.75
C LEU A 20 14.42 21.90 -33.37
N GLU A 21 14.50 22.97 -32.56
CA GLU A 21 14.98 22.90 -31.17
C GLU A 21 14.09 22.00 -30.30
N ALA A 22 12.78 21.98 -30.56
CA ALA A 22 11.84 21.11 -29.86
C ALA A 22 11.95 19.61 -30.23
N ARG A 23 12.75 19.23 -31.23
CA ARG A 23 12.79 17.85 -31.77
C ARG A 23 14.10 17.09 -31.54
N LEU A 24 15.06 17.67 -30.82
CA LEU A 24 16.34 17.01 -30.52
C LEU A 24 16.74 17.16 -29.05
N MET A 25 15.83 16.93 -28.11
CA MET A 25 16.31 16.44 -26.81
C MET A 25 16.90 15.06 -27.05
N SER A 26 18.22 14.94 -26.87
CA SER A 26 18.90 13.66 -26.96
C SER A 26 18.27 12.68 -25.96
N ALA A 27 18.23 11.39 -26.29
CA ALA A 27 17.88 10.36 -25.30
C ALA A 27 18.75 10.47 -24.03
N ALA A 28 19.98 10.98 -24.16
CA ALA A 28 20.87 11.27 -23.03
C ALA A 28 20.42 12.48 -22.18
N GLU A 29 19.81 13.51 -22.79
CA GLU A 29 19.22 14.63 -22.06
C GLU A 29 17.92 14.20 -21.37
N ILE A 30 17.02 13.48 -22.04
CA ILE A 30 15.80 12.92 -21.44
C ILE A 30 16.13 12.05 -20.21
N ASN A 31 17.16 11.22 -20.33
CA ASN A 31 17.61 10.32 -19.26
C ASN A 31 18.64 10.96 -18.31
N SER A 32 18.89 12.26 -18.40
CA SER A 32 19.75 12.94 -17.42
C SER A 32 19.16 12.81 -16.02
N LYS A 33 20.02 12.72 -15.01
CA LYS A 33 19.61 12.63 -13.60
C LYS A 33 18.63 13.75 -13.22
N GLU A 34 18.86 14.95 -13.74
CA GLU A 34 18.04 16.12 -13.47
C GLU A 34 16.63 15.99 -14.06
N ASN A 35 16.51 15.58 -15.33
CA ASN A 35 15.21 15.37 -15.96
C ASN A 35 14.43 14.22 -15.32
N VAL A 36 15.11 13.12 -14.95
CA VAL A 36 14.49 12.03 -14.19
C VAL A 36 13.99 12.54 -12.83
N SER A 37 14.80 13.30 -12.10
CA SER A 37 14.41 13.85 -10.79
C SER A 37 13.24 14.83 -10.91
N LEU A 38 13.23 15.69 -11.93
CA LEU A 38 12.14 16.63 -12.20
C LEU A 38 10.84 15.88 -12.56
N ALA A 39 10.92 14.85 -13.39
CA ALA A 39 9.78 14.02 -13.75
C ALA A 39 9.22 13.27 -12.54
N MET A 40 10.09 12.66 -11.72
CA MET A 40 9.72 12.00 -10.47
C MET A 40 9.06 12.99 -9.50
N ARG A 41 9.60 14.20 -9.35
CA ARG A 41 9.03 15.23 -8.49
C ARG A 41 7.65 15.65 -8.96
N LYS A 42 7.50 15.95 -10.25
CA LYS A 42 6.22 16.37 -10.85
C LYS A 42 5.12 15.32 -10.69
N SER A 43 5.41 14.05 -10.97
CA SER A 43 4.42 12.97 -10.80
C SER A 43 4.04 12.79 -9.32
N SER A 44 5.02 12.85 -8.44
CA SER A 44 4.86 12.68 -7.01
C SER A 44 4.08 13.81 -6.35
N GLU A 45 4.31 15.05 -6.75
CA GLU A 45 3.52 16.22 -6.34
C GLU A 45 2.08 16.14 -6.84
N TYR A 46 1.86 15.62 -8.06
CA TYR A 46 0.50 15.39 -8.55
C TYR A 46 -0.23 14.36 -7.69
N PHE A 47 0.40 13.23 -7.37
CA PHE A 47 -0.20 12.24 -6.46
C PHE A 47 -0.51 12.85 -5.09
N ARG A 48 0.48 13.45 -4.43
CA ARG A 48 0.32 13.98 -3.07
C ARG A 48 -0.66 15.15 -2.98
N ASN A 49 -0.64 16.06 -3.95
CA ASN A 49 -1.39 17.31 -3.87
C ASN A 49 -2.74 17.27 -4.61
N LYS A 50 -2.97 16.29 -5.51
CA LYS A 50 -4.20 16.18 -6.30
C LYS A 50 -4.96 14.87 -6.12
N LEU A 51 -4.28 13.74 -5.94
CA LEU A 51 -4.92 12.43 -5.85
C LEU A 51 -5.14 11.93 -4.42
N ALA A 52 -4.29 12.38 -3.49
CA ALA A 52 -4.33 11.95 -2.11
C ALA A 52 -5.62 12.40 -1.42
N VAL A 53 -6.21 11.49 -0.66
CA VAL A 53 -7.31 11.76 0.25
C VAL A 53 -6.88 11.31 1.63
N HIS A 54 -6.82 12.25 2.58
CA HIS A 54 -6.28 12.01 3.93
C HIS A 54 -4.88 11.39 3.93
N GLY A 55 -4.08 11.65 2.88
CA GLY A 55 -2.74 11.07 2.69
C GLY A 55 -2.72 9.70 2.00
N GLY A 56 -3.87 9.07 1.76
CA GLY A 56 -3.98 7.77 1.09
C GLY A 56 -4.52 7.82 -0.33
N TYR A 57 -4.54 6.64 -0.96
CA TYR A 57 -4.74 6.47 -2.41
C TYR A 57 -5.69 5.31 -2.71
N VAL A 58 -6.16 5.24 -3.95
CA VAL A 58 -6.94 4.12 -4.49
C VAL A 58 -6.27 3.59 -5.77
N TYR A 59 -6.74 2.47 -6.32
CA TYR A 59 -6.05 1.80 -7.43
C TYR A 59 -6.31 2.43 -8.82
N TYR A 60 -7.31 3.30 -8.94
CA TYR A 60 -7.79 3.85 -10.21
C TYR A 60 -8.49 5.18 -10.01
N TYR A 61 -8.21 6.09 -10.94
CA TYR A 61 -8.81 7.41 -11.04
C TYR A 61 -9.23 7.65 -12.50
N SER A 62 -10.45 8.16 -12.73
CA SER A 62 -10.79 8.68 -14.06
C SER A 62 -9.93 9.91 -14.37
N LEU A 63 -9.76 10.24 -15.66
CA LEU A 63 -8.92 11.38 -16.07
C LEU A 63 -9.43 12.73 -15.56
N ASP A 64 -10.73 12.84 -15.30
CA ASP A 64 -11.37 14.02 -14.70
C ASP A 64 -11.44 13.96 -13.16
N LEU A 65 -10.86 12.91 -12.55
CA LEU A 65 -10.80 12.62 -11.12
C LEU A 65 -12.17 12.47 -10.43
N ARG A 66 -13.27 12.39 -11.19
CA ARG A 66 -14.62 12.22 -10.63
C ARG A 66 -14.89 10.81 -10.15
N GLU A 67 -14.20 9.84 -10.73
CA GLU A 67 -14.31 8.45 -10.34
C GLU A 67 -13.04 7.95 -9.69
N ARG A 68 -13.23 7.23 -8.59
CA ARG A 68 -12.20 6.63 -7.76
C ARG A 68 -12.69 5.23 -7.40
N TRP A 69 -11.82 4.24 -7.49
CA TRP A 69 -12.22 2.84 -7.35
C TRP A 69 -11.15 2.07 -6.58
N GLY A 70 -11.56 0.98 -5.91
CA GLY A 70 -10.65 0.08 -5.18
C GLY A 70 -11.04 -1.41 -5.21
N GLU A 71 -12.27 -1.80 -4.96
CA GLU A 71 -12.84 -3.08 -5.45
C GLU A 71 -14.28 -2.78 -5.82
N GLY A 72 -14.90 -1.93 -5.00
CA GLY A 72 -16.01 -1.07 -5.38
C GLY A 72 -15.58 0.37 -5.66
N LYS A 73 -16.58 1.19 -5.96
CA LYS A 73 -16.44 2.64 -6.11
C LYS A 73 -16.08 3.26 -4.75
N ALA A 74 -14.98 4.01 -4.72
CA ALA A 74 -14.51 4.66 -3.50
C ALA A 74 -15.32 5.94 -3.23
N GLY A 75 -15.77 6.09 -1.99
CA GLY A 75 -16.38 7.34 -1.51
C GLY A 75 -15.37 8.50 -1.44
N PRO A 76 -15.85 9.74 -1.23
CA PRO A 76 -14.99 10.92 -1.14
C PRO A 76 -13.95 10.81 -0.01
N ASP A 77 -14.33 10.18 1.10
CA ASP A 77 -13.52 9.99 2.31
C ASP A 77 -12.92 8.58 2.42
N GLN A 78 -12.75 7.86 1.31
CA GLN A 78 -12.18 6.51 1.31
C GLN A 78 -10.83 6.43 0.63
N ILE A 79 -10.00 5.52 1.14
CA ILE A 79 -8.74 5.07 0.52
C ILE A 79 -8.73 3.54 0.51
N TRP A 80 -7.86 2.95 -0.31
CA TRP A 80 -7.71 1.51 -0.42
C TRP A 80 -6.40 1.03 0.22
N VAL A 81 -6.48 -0.09 0.93
CA VAL A 81 -5.34 -0.76 1.58
C VAL A 81 -4.83 -1.89 0.69
N GLN A 82 -5.73 -2.64 0.05
CA GLN A 82 -5.37 -3.71 -0.87
C GLN A 82 -4.47 -3.16 -2.00
N PRO A 83 -3.33 -3.83 -2.29
CA PRO A 83 -2.46 -3.46 -3.37
C PRO A 83 -3.11 -3.75 -4.76
N PRO A 84 -2.84 -2.92 -5.78
CA PRO A 84 -2.11 -1.66 -5.70
C PRO A 84 -2.96 -0.58 -5.02
N GLY A 85 -2.51 0.00 -3.91
CA GLY A 85 -3.30 0.95 -3.12
C GLY A 85 -2.42 1.91 -2.33
N THR A 86 -2.92 2.38 -1.18
CA THR A 86 -2.18 3.29 -0.29
C THR A 86 -0.79 2.76 0.09
N PRO A 87 -0.63 1.48 0.49
CA PRO A 87 0.69 0.96 0.82
C PRO A 87 1.65 0.98 -0.36
N THR A 88 1.16 0.65 -1.56
CA THR A 88 1.96 0.61 -2.80
C THR A 88 2.51 1.99 -3.15
N VAL A 89 1.69 3.04 -3.07
CA VAL A 89 2.13 4.42 -3.34
C VAL A 89 3.10 4.89 -2.26
N GLY A 90 2.83 4.61 -0.98
CA GLY A 90 3.75 4.95 0.11
C GLY A 90 5.13 4.29 -0.02
N LEU A 91 5.17 3.01 -0.43
CA LEU A 91 6.42 2.29 -0.66
C LEU A 91 7.19 2.86 -1.88
N ALA A 92 6.47 3.33 -2.91
CA ALA A 92 7.08 4.03 -4.03
C ALA A 92 7.72 5.36 -3.59
N TYR A 93 7.06 6.14 -2.73
CA TYR A 93 7.64 7.32 -2.13
C TYR A 93 8.89 7.01 -1.29
N LEU A 94 8.86 5.97 -0.45
CA LEU A 94 10.06 5.55 0.28
C LEU A 94 11.21 5.15 -0.63
N SER A 95 10.91 4.47 -1.74
CA SER A 95 11.92 4.12 -2.74
C SER A 95 12.55 5.36 -3.37
N ALA A 96 11.73 6.37 -3.68
CA ALA A 96 12.21 7.67 -4.16
C ALA A 96 13.04 8.42 -3.10
N TYR A 97 12.64 8.38 -1.82
CA TYR A 97 13.43 8.94 -0.72
C TYR A 97 14.80 8.26 -0.61
N LYS A 98 14.83 6.92 -0.59
CA LYS A 98 16.09 6.15 -0.53
C LYS A 98 17.02 6.46 -1.71
N ALA A 99 16.47 6.70 -2.90
CA ALA A 99 17.24 7.01 -4.10
C ALA A 99 17.75 8.46 -4.17
N THR A 100 17.08 9.42 -3.53
CA THR A 100 17.33 10.86 -3.73
C THR A 100 17.76 11.61 -2.47
N GLY A 101 17.40 11.13 -1.29
CA GLY A 101 17.54 11.83 -0.01
C GLY A 101 16.56 13.00 0.20
N ASP A 102 15.65 13.25 -0.73
CA ASP A 102 14.74 14.40 -0.67
C ASP A 102 13.57 14.14 0.30
N SER A 103 13.50 14.95 1.36
CA SER A 103 12.55 14.79 2.46
C SER A 103 11.08 14.85 2.01
N PHE A 104 10.77 15.51 0.90
CA PHE A 104 9.42 15.53 0.35
C PHE A 104 8.84 14.11 0.16
N TYR A 105 9.67 13.17 -0.28
CA TYR A 105 9.25 11.79 -0.49
C TYR A 105 9.04 11.06 0.84
N LEU A 106 9.89 11.30 1.84
CA LEU A 106 9.68 10.75 3.18
C LEU A 106 8.40 11.30 3.82
N ASP A 107 8.13 12.59 3.68
CA ASP A 107 6.90 13.21 4.16
C ASP A 107 5.67 12.61 3.46
N ALA A 108 5.74 12.39 2.15
CA ALA A 108 4.65 11.77 1.38
C ALA A 108 4.38 10.31 1.77
N ALA A 109 5.43 9.54 2.04
CA ALA A 109 5.31 8.19 2.58
C ALA A 109 4.73 8.19 4.00
N THR A 110 5.11 9.18 4.80
CA THR A 110 4.60 9.38 6.17
C THR A 110 3.10 9.69 6.15
N ASP A 111 2.63 10.53 5.23
CA ASP A 111 1.21 10.80 5.04
C ASP A 111 0.42 9.52 4.74
N ALA A 112 0.93 8.67 3.84
CA ALA A 112 0.32 7.38 3.53
C ALA A 112 0.30 6.42 4.73
N ALA A 113 1.39 6.36 5.50
CA ALA A 113 1.46 5.57 6.73
C ALA A 113 0.45 6.05 7.78
N LEU A 114 0.34 7.36 7.99
CA LEU A 114 -0.64 7.95 8.92
C LEU A 114 -2.09 7.70 8.48
N ALA A 115 -2.35 7.69 7.18
CA ALA A 115 -3.66 7.33 6.63
C ALA A 115 -4.03 5.87 6.96
N LEU A 116 -3.08 4.94 6.82
CA LEU A 116 -3.28 3.54 7.24
C LEU A 116 -3.46 3.41 8.75
N ILE A 117 -2.67 4.14 9.55
CA ILE A 117 -2.78 4.16 11.01
C ILE A 117 -4.17 4.59 11.47
N TYR A 118 -4.79 5.55 10.79
CA TYR A 118 -6.17 5.94 11.09
C TYR A 118 -7.14 4.76 11.00
N GLY A 119 -6.95 3.91 9.98
CA GLY A 119 -7.81 2.77 9.69
C GLY A 119 -7.37 1.43 10.30
N GLN A 120 -6.32 1.38 11.13
CA GLN A 120 -5.91 0.12 11.75
C GLN A 120 -7.00 -0.38 12.69
N LEU A 121 -7.33 -1.65 12.56
CA LEU A 121 -8.38 -2.31 13.33
C LEU A 121 -7.90 -2.58 14.76
N LYS A 122 -8.85 -2.79 15.68
CA LYS A 122 -8.54 -3.25 17.04
C LYS A 122 -7.88 -4.63 17.05
N SER A 123 -8.16 -5.47 16.06
CA SER A 123 -7.48 -6.76 15.85
C SER A 123 -6.07 -6.64 15.27
N GLY A 124 -5.59 -5.42 15.02
CA GLY A 124 -4.19 -5.11 14.71
C GLY A 124 -3.82 -5.08 13.22
N GLY A 125 -4.64 -5.62 12.32
CA GLY A 125 -4.46 -5.50 10.87
C GLY A 125 -5.40 -4.48 10.23
N TRP A 126 -5.76 -4.74 8.97
CA TRP A 126 -6.61 -3.89 8.14
C TRP A 126 -7.68 -4.72 7.41
N THR A 127 -8.74 -4.03 6.98
CA THR A 127 -9.64 -4.48 5.91
C THR A 127 -9.21 -3.83 4.59
N ASN A 128 -9.83 -4.21 3.47
CA ASN A 128 -9.51 -3.72 2.12
C ASN A 128 -9.46 -2.18 1.97
N SER A 129 -10.15 -1.42 2.81
CA SER A 129 -10.27 0.04 2.72
C SER A 129 -10.29 0.75 4.07
N VAL A 130 -10.03 2.06 4.05
CA VAL A 130 -10.21 2.94 5.21
C VAL A 130 -11.26 3.99 4.86
N GLU A 131 -12.25 4.14 5.73
CA GLU A 131 -13.34 5.10 5.64
C GLU A 131 -13.15 6.16 6.73
N PHE A 132 -12.91 7.40 6.31
CA PHE A 132 -12.64 8.49 7.23
C PHE A 132 -13.91 9.16 7.76
N ASN A 133 -15.05 9.00 7.09
CA ASN A 133 -16.32 9.54 7.58
C ASN A 133 -16.86 8.68 8.73
N PRO A 134 -16.85 9.17 10.00
CA PRO A 134 -17.23 8.37 11.17
C PRO A 134 -18.73 8.01 11.20
N LYS A 135 -19.56 8.62 10.34
CA LYS A 135 -20.99 8.32 10.19
C LYS A 135 -21.27 7.27 9.11
N SER A 136 -20.26 6.89 8.32
CA SER A 136 -20.41 5.90 7.27
C SER A 136 -20.60 4.51 7.87
N ARG A 137 -21.49 3.71 7.26
CA ARG A 137 -21.70 2.29 7.64
C ARG A 137 -20.51 1.40 7.25
N LEU A 138 -19.59 1.92 6.44
CA LEU A 138 -18.38 1.24 6.00
C LEU A 138 -17.22 1.41 6.99
N THR A 139 -17.37 2.29 7.98
CA THR A 139 -16.36 2.50 9.03
C THR A 139 -16.17 1.25 9.87
N ALA A 140 -14.97 0.68 9.86
CA ALA A 140 -14.64 -0.53 10.62
C ALA A 140 -14.37 -0.21 12.11
N ALA A 141 -14.06 -1.22 12.92
CA ALA A 141 -13.73 -1.05 14.33
C ALA A 141 -12.27 -0.59 14.52
N TYR A 142 -12.00 0.68 14.23
CA TYR A 142 -10.66 1.25 14.34
C TYR A 142 -10.16 1.35 15.79
N ARG A 143 -8.85 1.17 15.97
CA ARG A 143 -8.14 1.28 17.27
C ARG A 143 -8.30 2.66 17.91
N ASN A 144 -8.37 3.71 17.10
CA ASN A 144 -8.52 5.09 17.55
C ASN A 144 -9.94 5.44 18.06
N GLY A 145 -10.87 4.48 18.10
CA GLY A 145 -12.24 4.67 18.58
C GLY A 145 -13.17 5.41 17.62
N LYS A 146 -12.71 5.80 16.42
CA LYS A 146 -13.50 6.53 15.42
C LYS A 146 -14.40 5.64 14.55
N GLY A 147 -14.59 4.39 14.93
CA GLY A 147 -15.47 3.45 14.23
C GLY A 147 -15.95 2.30 15.11
N ARG A 148 -17.12 1.75 14.78
CA ARG A 148 -17.82 0.69 15.54
C ARG A 148 -18.25 -0.50 14.67
N GLY A 149 -17.66 -0.63 13.47
CA GLY A 149 -17.99 -1.68 12.51
C GLY A 149 -17.29 -3.01 12.79
N ARG A 150 -16.98 -3.75 11.72
CA ARG A 150 -16.30 -5.06 11.81
C ARG A 150 -14.85 -4.89 12.28
N ASN A 151 -14.33 -5.89 12.99
CA ASN A 151 -12.95 -5.93 13.49
C ASN A 151 -12.13 -7.02 12.78
N ASN A 152 -12.46 -7.33 11.53
CA ASN A 152 -11.90 -8.44 10.80
C ASN A 152 -10.65 -7.98 10.07
N SER A 153 -9.48 -8.22 10.64
CA SER A 153 -8.22 -8.06 9.93
C SER A 153 -8.08 -9.17 8.90
N THR A 154 -7.53 -8.87 7.74
CA THR A 154 -7.41 -9.83 6.64
C THR A 154 -5.99 -9.89 6.07
N LEU A 155 -5.57 -11.11 5.76
CA LEU A 155 -4.37 -11.45 5.02
C LEU A 155 -4.66 -11.66 3.52
N ASP A 156 -5.93 -11.56 3.13
CA ASP A 156 -6.37 -11.66 1.74
C ASP A 156 -5.73 -10.57 0.87
N ASP A 157 -5.39 -10.92 -0.36
CA ASP A 157 -4.78 -10.02 -1.36
C ASP A 157 -3.61 -9.15 -0.87
N GLY A 158 -2.89 -9.58 0.17
CA GLY A 158 -1.77 -8.82 0.72
C GLY A 158 -2.18 -7.51 1.43
N ILE A 159 -3.43 -7.38 1.88
CA ILE A 159 -3.99 -6.17 2.53
C ILE A 159 -3.19 -5.78 3.78
N SER A 160 -3.24 -6.58 4.84
CA SER A 160 -2.54 -6.22 6.09
C SER A 160 -1.03 -6.27 5.90
N GLN A 161 -0.55 -7.21 5.08
CA GLN A 161 0.86 -7.40 4.79
C GLN A 161 1.49 -6.15 4.16
N SER A 162 0.87 -5.61 3.10
CA SER A 162 1.38 -4.43 2.44
C SER A 162 1.34 -3.21 3.35
N ALA A 163 0.29 -3.07 4.18
CA ALA A 163 0.20 -2.03 5.19
C ALA A 163 1.33 -2.12 6.23
N ILE A 164 1.59 -3.33 6.77
CA ILE A 164 2.71 -3.57 7.69
C ILE A 164 4.02 -3.18 7.04
N ARG A 165 4.27 -3.63 5.80
CA ARG A 165 5.50 -3.28 5.05
C ARG A 165 5.68 -1.78 4.94
N LEU A 166 4.65 -1.02 4.60
CA LEU A 166 4.78 0.43 4.58
C LEU A 166 5.17 0.98 5.97
N LEU A 167 4.48 0.56 7.03
CA LEU A 167 4.75 1.07 8.37
C LEU A 167 6.18 0.77 8.84
N ILE A 168 6.66 -0.47 8.69
CA ILE A 168 8.01 -0.85 9.18
C ILE A 168 9.12 -0.10 8.43
N HIS A 169 8.97 0.10 7.11
CA HIS A 169 9.99 0.82 6.35
C HIS A 169 9.93 2.33 6.59
N VAL A 170 8.74 2.91 6.82
CA VAL A 170 8.62 4.33 7.23
C VAL A 170 9.20 4.52 8.63
N ASP A 171 8.95 3.59 9.55
CA ASP A 171 9.50 3.66 10.91
C ASP A 171 11.04 3.62 10.89
N GLN A 172 11.62 2.69 10.12
CA GLN A 172 13.07 2.64 9.89
C GLN A 172 13.61 3.94 9.28
N ALA A 173 12.91 4.52 8.30
CA ALA A 173 13.32 5.76 7.66
C ALA A 173 13.30 6.96 8.62
N HIS A 174 12.41 6.94 9.62
CA HIS A 174 12.40 7.89 10.75
C HIS A 174 13.30 7.48 11.90
N GLN A 175 14.15 6.47 11.73
CA GLN A 175 15.05 5.95 12.76
C GLN A 175 14.31 5.57 14.05
N PHE A 176 13.07 5.08 13.92
CA PHE A 176 12.20 4.66 15.03
C PHE A 176 11.78 5.81 15.97
N GLN A 177 11.92 7.07 15.53
CA GLN A 177 11.60 8.25 16.35
C GLN A 177 10.15 8.71 16.22
N ASN A 178 9.42 8.22 15.22
CA ASN A 178 8.01 8.54 15.05
C ASN A 178 7.12 7.58 15.86
N GLN A 179 6.86 7.94 17.13
CA GLN A 179 6.14 7.10 18.08
C GLN A 179 4.82 6.51 17.54
N LYS A 180 4.05 7.28 16.77
CA LYS A 180 2.76 6.82 16.23
C LYS A 180 2.92 5.70 15.21
N ILE A 181 3.99 5.77 14.41
CA ILE A 181 4.29 4.78 13.37
C ILE A 181 4.89 3.54 14.03
N HIS A 182 5.85 3.74 14.94
CA HIS A 182 6.46 2.67 15.72
C HIS A 182 5.39 1.82 16.43
N GLU A 183 4.54 2.46 17.24
CA GLU A 183 3.48 1.76 17.99
C GLU A 183 2.52 1.00 17.04
N ALA A 184 2.12 1.61 15.93
CA ALA A 184 1.21 0.96 14.99
C ALA A 184 1.85 -0.24 14.28
N ALA A 185 3.14 -0.15 13.95
CA ALA A 185 3.92 -1.25 13.38
C ALA A 185 4.05 -2.41 14.37
N GLU A 186 4.42 -2.13 15.62
CA GLU A 186 4.52 -3.14 16.68
C GLU A 186 3.19 -3.84 16.93
N ILE A 187 2.08 -3.09 17.02
CA ILE A 187 0.74 -3.66 17.18
C ILE A 187 0.42 -4.60 16.01
N ALA A 188 0.72 -4.19 14.77
CA ALA A 188 0.41 -5.00 13.60
C ALA A 188 1.25 -6.28 13.54
N LEU A 189 2.54 -6.18 13.84
CA LEU A 189 3.46 -7.32 13.85
C LEU A 189 3.11 -8.31 14.97
N ASN A 190 2.80 -7.83 16.17
CA ASN A 190 2.35 -8.69 17.27
C ASN A 190 1.01 -9.37 16.95
N ALA A 191 0.07 -8.66 16.31
CA ALA A 191 -1.19 -9.24 15.87
C ALA A 191 -0.98 -10.31 14.77
N LEU A 192 -0.09 -10.06 13.80
CA LEU A 192 0.26 -11.04 12.78
C LEU A 192 0.86 -12.31 13.41
N LEU A 193 1.82 -12.18 14.33
CA LEU A 193 2.39 -13.32 15.06
C LEU A 193 1.33 -14.07 15.87
N ALA A 194 0.40 -13.35 16.52
CA ALA A 194 -0.70 -13.95 17.27
C ALA A 194 -1.74 -14.65 16.36
N ALA A 195 -1.77 -14.31 15.07
CA ALA A 195 -2.58 -14.99 14.06
C ALA A 195 -1.89 -16.23 13.46
N GLN A 196 -0.66 -16.55 13.87
CA GLN A 196 0.04 -17.74 13.41
C GLN A 196 -0.37 -18.98 14.21
N PHE A 197 -0.75 -20.04 13.51
CA PHE A 197 -1.02 -21.33 14.11
C PHE A 197 0.28 -22.05 14.53
N PRO A 198 0.24 -23.00 15.48
CA PRO A 198 1.44 -23.74 15.90
C PRO A 198 2.19 -24.47 14.79
N VAL A 199 1.54 -24.74 13.65
CA VAL A 199 2.13 -25.37 12.46
C VAL A 199 2.75 -24.37 11.48
N GLY A 200 2.82 -23.09 11.84
CA GLY A 200 3.33 -22.01 10.99
C GLY A 200 2.33 -21.44 9.98
N ALA A 201 1.15 -22.07 9.83
CA ALA A 201 0.09 -21.60 8.94
C ALA A 201 -0.63 -20.35 9.48
N PHE A 202 -1.41 -19.70 8.63
CA PHE A 202 -2.20 -18.53 8.96
C PHE A 202 -3.65 -18.68 8.48
N PRO A 203 -4.63 -18.02 9.13
CA PRO A 203 -5.97 -17.87 8.61
C PRO A 203 -6.01 -16.78 7.53
N GLN A 204 -7.07 -16.72 6.73
CA GLN A 204 -7.28 -15.57 5.83
C GLN A 204 -7.72 -14.34 6.62
N VAL A 205 -8.52 -14.53 7.67
CA VAL A 205 -9.11 -13.45 8.48
C VAL A 205 -8.92 -13.75 9.97
N TRP A 206 -8.70 -12.71 10.78
CA TRP A 206 -8.69 -12.83 12.24
C TRP A 206 -9.32 -11.61 12.93
N THR A 207 -9.88 -11.84 14.12
CA THR A 207 -10.37 -10.78 15.02
C THR A 207 -9.64 -10.75 16.35
N GLU A 208 -9.01 -11.86 16.72
CA GLU A 208 -8.32 -12.15 17.97
C GLU A 208 -7.19 -13.15 17.66
N PRO A 209 -6.27 -13.44 18.60
CA PRO A 209 -5.28 -14.50 18.42
C PRO A 209 -5.91 -15.84 18.02
N VAL A 210 -5.24 -16.60 17.16
CA VAL A 210 -5.78 -17.89 16.71
C VAL A 210 -5.80 -18.92 17.85
N ASN A 211 -6.79 -19.79 17.82
CA ASN A 211 -6.84 -20.93 18.74
C ASN A 211 -5.66 -21.87 18.47
N LYS A 212 -5.10 -22.44 19.55
CA LYS A 212 -4.08 -23.49 19.43
C LYS A 212 -4.75 -24.79 18.95
N VAL A 213 -4.72 -25.00 17.63
CA VAL A 213 -5.20 -26.24 17.00
C VAL A 213 -4.05 -27.24 16.95
N ALA A 214 -4.33 -28.48 17.34
CA ALA A 214 -3.35 -29.56 17.23
C ALA A 214 -3.01 -29.82 15.74
N PRO A 215 -1.71 -29.96 15.40
CA PRO A 215 -1.30 -30.32 14.05
C PRO A 215 -1.99 -31.62 13.61
N LYS A 216 -2.50 -31.63 12.38
CA LYS A 216 -3.06 -32.83 11.74
C LYS A 216 -2.21 -33.18 10.53
N ALA A 217 -1.96 -34.47 10.34
CA ALA A 217 -1.38 -34.95 9.09
C ALA A 217 -2.36 -34.66 7.93
N GLY A 218 -1.83 -34.17 6.81
CA GLY A 218 -2.63 -34.00 5.61
C GLY A 218 -3.17 -35.34 5.12
N ASN A 219 -4.42 -35.37 4.70
CA ASN A 219 -5.06 -36.53 4.09
C ASN A 219 -5.95 -36.11 2.91
N PHE A 220 -6.28 -37.08 2.05
CA PHE A 220 -7.39 -36.91 1.12
C PHE A 220 -8.68 -37.32 1.82
N PRO A 221 -9.78 -36.55 1.68
CA PRO A 221 -11.05 -36.93 2.28
C PRO A 221 -11.58 -38.21 1.65
N GLU A 222 -12.09 -39.13 2.47
CA GLU A 222 -12.76 -40.37 2.02
C GLU A 222 -14.21 -40.12 1.57
N TYR A 223 -14.73 -38.91 1.79
CA TYR A 223 -16.08 -38.46 1.43
C TYR A 223 -16.06 -37.55 0.19
N ASP A 224 -17.22 -37.32 -0.45
CA ASP A 224 -17.33 -36.37 -1.56
C ASP A 224 -17.25 -34.92 -1.05
N TRP A 225 -16.03 -34.39 -0.92
CA TRP A 225 -15.76 -33.06 -0.39
C TRP A 225 -16.45 -31.91 -1.16
N ARG A 226 -16.95 -32.14 -2.38
CA ARG A 226 -17.68 -31.12 -3.13
C ARG A 226 -19.11 -30.94 -2.62
N THR A 227 -19.71 -31.99 -2.09
CA THR A 227 -21.12 -32.02 -1.69
C THR A 227 -21.29 -32.22 -0.18
N GLU A 228 -20.34 -32.88 0.48
CA GLU A 228 -20.34 -33.21 1.90
C GLU A 228 -19.26 -32.41 2.67
N GLY A 229 -19.47 -32.23 3.97
CA GLY A 229 -18.46 -31.64 4.87
C GLY A 229 -18.06 -30.20 4.54
N ARG A 230 -18.89 -29.45 3.79
CA ARG A 230 -18.59 -28.07 3.40
C ARG A 230 -18.35 -27.15 4.60
N ILE A 231 -17.14 -26.62 4.69
CA ILE A 231 -16.77 -25.60 5.68
C ILE A 231 -17.19 -24.23 5.11
N LYS A 232 -18.19 -23.59 5.71
CA LYS A 232 -18.65 -22.26 5.28
C LYS A 232 -17.66 -21.16 5.62
N ASN A 233 -17.13 -21.17 6.85
CA ASN A 233 -16.16 -20.19 7.33
C ASN A 233 -14.74 -20.70 7.11
N TYR A 234 -14.36 -20.93 5.86
CA TYR A 234 -13.03 -21.47 5.54
C TYR A 234 -11.91 -20.46 5.87
N TRP A 235 -12.21 -19.16 5.90
CA TRP A 235 -11.25 -18.10 6.17
C TRP A 235 -10.65 -18.12 7.59
N ASP A 236 -11.22 -18.88 8.52
CA ASP A 236 -10.69 -19.09 9.87
C ASP A 236 -9.65 -20.25 9.93
N TYR A 237 -9.46 -20.99 8.83
CA TYR A 237 -8.58 -22.15 8.74
C TYR A 237 -7.29 -21.84 7.99
N TYR A 238 -6.35 -22.78 8.03
CA TYR A 238 -5.10 -22.71 7.28
C TYR A 238 -5.42 -22.46 5.80
N THR A 239 -4.92 -21.35 5.28
CA THR A 239 -5.17 -20.96 3.90
C THR A 239 -3.86 -20.81 3.12
N LEU A 240 -3.92 -21.15 1.84
CA LEU A 240 -2.89 -20.87 0.84
C LEU A 240 -3.44 -19.94 -0.26
N ASN A 241 -4.60 -19.33 -0.02
CA ASN A 241 -5.29 -18.49 -0.99
C ASN A 241 -4.44 -17.27 -1.39
N ASP A 242 -4.54 -16.86 -2.65
CA ASP A 242 -4.06 -15.57 -3.18
C ASP A 242 -2.61 -15.19 -2.80
N GLY A 243 -1.72 -16.19 -2.77
CA GLY A 243 -0.29 -15.97 -2.49
C GLY A 243 0.01 -15.53 -1.06
N LEU A 244 -0.96 -15.67 -0.14
CA LEU A 244 -0.89 -15.22 1.25
C LEU A 244 0.41 -15.63 1.95
N ALA A 245 0.83 -16.89 1.78
CA ALA A 245 2.07 -17.39 2.39
C ALA A 245 3.30 -16.58 1.94
N GLY A 246 3.36 -16.18 0.66
CA GLY A 246 4.43 -15.34 0.12
C GLY A 246 4.39 -13.92 0.69
N TYR A 247 3.22 -13.30 0.75
CA TYR A 247 3.07 -11.97 1.35
C TYR A 247 3.45 -11.94 2.82
N VAL A 248 3.01 -12.93 3.61
CA VAL A 248 3.34 -13.03 5.03
C VAL A 248 4.83 -13.26 5.24
N SER A 249 5.42 -14.20 4.50
CA SER A 249 6.87 -14.48 4.59
C SER A 249 7.69 -13.23 4.27
N THR A 250 7.30 -12.47 3.24
CA THR A 250 7.96 -11.21 2.88
C THR A 250 7.95 -10.20 4.04
N VAL A 251 6.78 -10.00 4.67
CA VAL A 251 6.66 -9.06 5.80
C VAL A 251 7.51 -9.48 6.98
N LEU A 252 7.48 -10.76 7.34
CA LEU A 252 8.22 -11.28 8.50
C LEU A 252 9.73 -11.22 8.28
N ILE A 253 10.21 -11.51 7.06
CA ILE A 253 11.62 -11.36 6.69
C ILE A 253 12.04 -9.89 6.79
N GLU A 254 11.28 -8.97 6.18
CA GLU A 254 11.59 -7.53 6.26
C GLU A 254 11.53 -7.01 7.71
N ALA A 255 10.57 -7.48 8.51
CA ALA A 255 10.48 -7.13 9.92
C ALA A 255 11.68 -7.65 10.73
N TYR A 256 12.16 -8.86 10.46
CA TYR A 256 13.39 -9.39 11.05
C TYR A 256 14.60 -8.53 10.66
N GLU A 257 14.74 -8.18 9.39
CA GLU A 257 15.85 -7.34 8.91
C GLU A 257 15.85 -5.95 9.57
N ILE A 258 14.68 -5.35 9.78
CA ILE A 258 14.54 -4.01 10.34
C ILE A 258 14.68 -3.98 11.87
N TYR A 259 13.98 -4.88 12.58
CA TYR A 259 13.88 -4.84 14.05
C TYR A 259 14.81 -5.84 14.75
N GLN A 260 15.37 -6.81 14.03
CA GLN A 260 16.26 -7.86 14.57
C GLN A 260 15.60 -8.70 15.68
N ASP A 261 14.27 -8.79 15.69
CA ASP A 261 13.52 -9.63 16.65
C ASP A 261 13.42 -11.07 16.12
N PRO A 262 14.01 -12.06 16.83
CA PRO A 262 14.05 -13.45 16.37
C PRO A 262 12.66 -14.09 16.23
N ARG A 263 11.62 -13.54 16.85
CA ARG A 263 10.23 -14.03 16.70
C ARG A 263 9.78 -14.01 15.24
N TYR A 264 10.20 -13.02 14.45
CA TYR A 264 9.82 -12.92 13.04
C TYR A 264 10.52 -13.97 12.18
N GLN A 265 11.80 -14.24 12.46
CA GLN A 265 12.54 -15.32 11.80
C GLN A 265 11.94 -16.69 12.13
N GLN A 266 11.65 -16.95 13.40
CA GLN A 266 11.03 -18.21 13.85
C GLN A 266 9.62 -18.42 13.29
N ALA A 267 8.90 -17.34 12.99
CA ALA A 267 7.60 -17.44 12.34
C ALA A 267 7.71 -17.87 10.87
N VAL A 268 8.88 -17.75 10.22
CA VAL A 268 9.09 -18.14 8.82
C VAL A 268 9.73 -19.53 8.70
N PHE A 269 10.68 -19.86 9.60
CA PHE A 269 11.53 -21.06 9.54
C PHE A 269 11.25 -22.01 10.71
#